data_AF-A0A961JTK4-F1
#
_entry.id   AF-A0A961JTK4-F1
#
_cell.length_a   1.000
_cell.length_b   1.000
_cell.length_c   1.000
_cell.angle_alpha   90.00
_cell.angle_beta   90.00
_cell.angle_gamma   90.00
#
_symmetry.space_group_name_H-M   'P 1'
#
loop_
_entity.id
_entity.type
_entity.pdbx_description
1 polymer ?
#
loop_
_entity_poly.entity_id
_entity_poly.type
_entity_poly.pdbx_seq_one_letter_code
_entity_poly.pdbx_strand_id
1 'polypeptide(L)' 'LMTDVGFTGGGAGSGMIYMAGKQDHKQSNEGMIDHIVELVEKRAAEIEAAKAAEEAAAE' A
#
# COMPACT_ATOMS: atom_id res chain seq x y z
N LEU A 1 1.21 -12.36 -9.51
CA LEU A 1 0.60 -11.50 -8.48
C LEU A 1 1.73 -10.94 -7.63
N MET A 2 1.97 -9.63 -7.72
CA MET A 2 2.89 -8.94 -6.80
C MET A 2 2.06 -8.33 -5.67
N THR A 3 2.67 -8.17 -4.49
CA THR A 3 2.04 -7.50 -3.35
C THR A 3 1.88 -6.00 -3.65
N ASP A 4 0.67 -5.46 -3.45
CA ASP A 4 0.37 -4.04 -3.67
C ASP A 4 1.07 -3.12 -2.65
N VAL A 5 1.03 -3.48 -1.37
CA VAL A 5 1.68 -2.74 -0.27
C VAL A 5 2.48 -3.71 0.58
N GLY A 6 3.78 -3.49 0.70
CA GLY A 6 4.69 -4.32 1.49
C GLY A 6 5.52 -3.48 2.46
N PHE A 7 5.86 -4.07 3.61
CA PHE A 7 6.79 -3.48 4.57
C PHE A 7 7.80 -4.51 5.03
N THR A 8 9.09 -4.16 4.99
CA THR A 8 10.16 -4.98 5.58
C THR A 8 10.69 -4.26 6.82
N GLY A 9 10.47 -4.85 8.00
CA GLY A 9 11.00 -4.32 9.25
C GLY A 9 12.53 -4.35 9.31
N GLY A 10 13.14 -3.28 9.84
CA GLY A 10 14.59 -3.16 10.02
C GLY A 10 14.98 -2.97 11.49
N GLY A 11 16.07 -3.63 11.91
CA GLY A 11 16.60 -3.60 13.28
C GLY A 11 17.25 -2.28 13.72
N ALA A 12 16.96 -1.16 13.05
CA ALA A 12 17.54 0.17 13.29
C ALA A 12 16.47 1.28 13.40
N GLY A 13 15.27 0.94 13.90
CA GLY A 13 14.20 1.91 14.15
C GLY A 13 13.41 2.34 12.89
N SER A 14 13.71 1.77 11.73
CA SER A 14 12.96 2.01 10.49
C SER A 14 12.92 0.77 9.61
N GLY A 15 11.84 0.60 8.85
CA GLY A 15 11.72 -0.36 7.75
C GLY A 15 11.62 0.31 6.38
N MET A 16 11.44 -0.51 5.35
CA MET A 16 11.26 -0.06 3.95
C MET A 16 9.85 -0.42 3.48
N ILE A 17 9.16 0.57 2.91
CA ILE A 17 7.87 0.43 2.25
C ILE A 17 8.10 0.06 0.78
N TYR A 18 7.25 -0.84 0.28
CA TYR A 18 7.21 -1.27 -1.10
C TYR A 18 5.82 -1.08 -1.67
N MET A 19 5.74 -0.49 -2.86
CA MET A 19 4.51 -0.28 -3.62
C MET A 19 4.58 -1.10 -4.91
N ALA A 20 3.60 -1.97 -5.13
CA ALA A 20 3.56 -2.89 -6.27
C ALA A 20 4.88 -3.67 -6.49
N GLY A 21 5.48 -4.14 -5.39
CA GLY A 21 6.75 -4.87 -5.39
C GLY A 21 8.02 -4.03 -5.62
N LYS A 22 7.91 -2.70 -5.74
CA LYS A 22 9.05 -1.77 -5.88
C LYS A 22 9.30 -1.01 -4.59
N GLN A 23 10.56 -0.73 -4.28
CA GLN A 23 10.92 0.14 -3.15
C GLN A 23 10.34 1.54 -3.37
N ASP A 24 9.76 2.09 -2.30
CA ASP A 24 9.16 3.42 -2.33
C ASP A 24 9.90 4.36 -1.37
N HIS A 25 9.82 4.12 -0.05
CA HIS A 25 10.49 4.95 0.96
C HIS A 25 10.75 4.21 2.29
N LYS A 26 11.61 4.80 3.14
CA LYS A 26 11.79 4.35 4.52
C LYS A 26 10.70 4.89 5.43
N GLN A 27 10.25 4.07 6.37
CA GLN A 27 9.29 4.45 7.40
C GLN A 27 9.85 4.12 8.79
N SER A 28 9.74 5.06 9.73
CA SER A 28 10.04 4.83 11.14
C SER A 28 9.12 3.77 11.74
N ASN A 29 9.66 2.94 12.62
CA ASN A 29 8.88 1.91 13.31
C ASN A 29 7.84 2.52 14.27
N GLU A 30 8.06 3.73 14.79
CA GLU A 30 7.12 4.38 15.74
C GLU A 30 5.77 4.73 15.09
N GLY A 31 5.76 5.05 13.79
CA GLY A 31 4.55 5.40 13.04
C GLY A 31 4.18 4.40 11.94
N MET A 32 4.82 3.22 11.91
CA MET A 32 4.68 2.31 10.77
C MET A 32 3.26 1.78 10.59
N ILE A 33 2.54 1.51 11.69
CA ILE A 33 1.22 0.90 11.62
C ILE A 33 0.21 1.86 10.99
N ASP A 34 0.11 3.08 11.53
CA ASP A 34 -0.81 4.10 11.02
C ASP A 34 -0.55 4.39 9.54
N HIS A 35 0.73 4.47 9.15
CA HIS A 35 1.09 4.69 7.76
C HIS A 35 0.75 3.51 6.84
N ILE A 36 1.00 2.27 7.28
CA ILE A 36 0.64 1.10 6.49
C ILE A 36 -0.88 1.02 6.32
N VAL A 37 -1.65 1.33 7.36
CA VAL A 37 -3.12 1.40 7.30
C VAL A 37 -3.56 2.44 6.26
N GLU A 38 -3.02 3.66 6.30
CA GLU A 38 -3.31 4.70 5.32
C GLU A 38 -3.07 4.22 3.87
N LEU A 39 -1.92 3.59 3.62
CA LEU A 39 -1.58 3.08 2.29
C LEU A 39 -2.51 1.96 1.83
N VAL A 40 -2.89 1.05 2.73
CA VAL A 40 -3.81 -0.05 2.43
C VAL A 40 -5.21 0.47 2.15
N GLU A 41 -5.73 1.39 2.96
CA GLU A 41 -7.05 1.99 2.76
C GLU A 41 -7.12 2.76 1.44
N LYS A 42 -6.09 3.56 1.14
CA LYS A 42 -5.98 4.24 -0.14
C LYS A 42 -5.99 3.27 -1.31
N ARG A 43 -5.19 2.20 -1.23
CA ARG A 43 -5.13 1.18 -2.30
C ARG A 43 -6.47 0.45 -2.48
N ALA A 44 -7.15 0.14 -1.37
CA ALA A 44 -8.48 -0.45 -1.42
C ALA A 44 -9.47 0.48 -2.13
N ALA A 45 -9.49 1.78 -1.78
CA ALA A 45 -10.36 2.76 -2.42
C ALA A 45 -10.11 2.88 -3.93
N GLU A 46 -8.83 2.88 -4.36
CA GLU A 46 -8.47 2.87 -5.78
C GLU A 46 -8.98 1.62 -6.52
N ILE A 47 -8.87 0.44 -5.88
CA ILE A 47 -9.34 -0.82 -6.46
C ILE A 47 -10.86 -0.82 -6.60
N GLU A 48 -11.59 -0.38 -5.58
CA GLU A 48 -13.05 -0.33 -5.62
C GLU A 48 -13.55 0.69 -6.65
N ALA A 49 -12.89 1.85 -6.76
CA ALA A 49 -13.21 2.82 -7.80
C ALA A 49 -12.94 2.29 -9.22
N ALA A 50 -11.85 1.55 -9.42
CA ALA A 50 -11.53 0.92 -10.70
C ALA A 50 -12.59 -0.14 -11.09
N LYS A 51 -12.99 -1.01 -10.15
CA LYS A 51 -14.05 -2.01 -10.38
C LYS A 51 -15.38 -1.36 -10.76
N ALA A 52 -15.79 -0.33 -10.03
CA ALA A 52 -17.04 0.38 -10.33
C ALA A 52 -17.03 1.04 -11.71
N ALA A 53 -15.89 1.58 -12.14
CA ALA A 53 -15.73 2.15 -13.48
C ALA A 53 -15.77 1.07 -14.58
N GLU A 54 -15.17 -0.10 -14.35
CA GLU A 54 -15.24 -1.23 -15.28
C GLU A 54 -16.68 -1.76 -15.42
N GLU A 55 -17.42 -1.88 -14.33
CA GLU A 55 -18.83 -2.29 -14.35
C GLU A 55 -19.70 -1.29 -15.11
N ALA A 56 -19.55 0.01 -14.86
CA ALA A 56 -20.29 1.06 -15.56
C ALA A 56 -19.97 1.15 -17.06
N ALA A 57 -18.78 0.73 -17.49
CA ALA A 57 -18.38 0.71 -18.90
C ALA A 57 -18.82 -0.57 -19.63
N ALA A 58 -19.22 -1.60 -18.90
CA ALA A 58 -19.73 -2.86 -19.44
C ALA A 58 -21.26 -2.86 -19.63
N GLU A 59 -21.96 -1.86 -19.09
CA GLU A 59 -23.38 -1.56 -19.30
C GLU A 59 -23.60 -0.65 -20.53
#